data_AF-A0A135SBM2-F1
#
_entry.id   AF-A0A135SBM2-F1
#
_cell.length_a   1.000
_cell.length_b   1.000
_cell.length_c   1.000
_cell.angle_alpha   90.00
_cell.angle_beta   90.00
_cell.angle_gamma   90.00
#
_symmetry.space_group_name_H-M   'P 1'
#
loop_
_entity.id
_entity.type
_entity.pdbx_description
1 polymer ?
#
loop_
_entity_poly.entity_id
_entity_poly.type
_entity_poly.pdbx_seq_one_letter_code
_entity_poly.pdbx_strand_id
1 'polypeptide(L)'
;MSSSYTGNVPPPPPPPQQLVEKASTPPPAPPPPTVPPTGPPGAFLVELLIYNGSPFKDHWAYFVRSHTEVDVGVKIHATGDVRNGFKFEVKRSHNLTNTSDIPTKRVPLQWVDAQHFDEDAMLNWGVEEIDERPVCGFEVSAYKAKAPGKTLNAAEDKDSSGKKVILKDCQTWLVEAAGYLVEDRMFSPEVSIYLHAIKQPKEHSVAVQDIPTPESGPREILVRVRAVALNHVDALYTYKPIAAQEYRVIGSDFAGEVASVGKDIQDIDDPRVKVGARVAGFVQGGAFAEYVVVDYDLTWNIPIGVSFQEADTISLCGLTAAQGVFSRLELPGPFTQSRSFDHLKLANEEPVNVFIYGATTSLGLLAAQLVRLAEKTSGTRIRLIGAASSAKHDMLRQAPYSYDELVDYRDADWQATSPSVERVHDTLVSEGKLAVFRAPVLAGFDPSKLRIKPVVGAVWEGLGVEIQYQGVTFPANLETREFATQF
;
A
#
# COMPACT_ATOMS: atom_id res chain seq x y z
N MET A 1 -44.15 -11.38 -52.66
CA MET A 1 -42.84 -10.79 -52.97
C MET A 1 -42.19 -10.42 -51.65
N SER A 2 -41.37 -11.31 -51.09
CA SER A 2 -40.56 -11.05 -49.90
C SER A 2 -39.21 -10.49 -50.34
N SER A 3 -38.85 -9.30 -49.84
CA SER A 3 -37.55 -8.68 -50.08
C SER A 3 -36.66 -8.95 -48.86
N SER A 4 -35.58 -9.70 -49.08
CA SER A 4 -34.55 -10.03 -48.09
C SER A 4 -33.62 -8.85 -47.85
N TYR A 5 -33.59 -8.35 -46.61
CA TYR A 5 -32.52 -7.51 -46.08
C TYR A 5 -31.34 -8.41 -45.69
N THR A 6 -30.26 -8.38 -46.45
CA THR A 6 -28.97 -8.98 -46.07
C THR A 6 -28.16 -7.94 -45.31
N GLY A 7 -28.24 -7.97 -43.98
CA GLY A 7 -27.36 -7.20 -43.10
C GLY A 7 -25.96 -7.80 -43.10
N ASN A 8 -24.95 -6.97 -43.35
CA ASN A 8 -23.54 -7.33 -43.16
C ASN A 8 -23.28 -7.57 -41.67
N VAL A 9 -23.00 -8.83 -41.32
CA VAL A 9 -22.53 -9.23 -40.00
C VAL A 9 -21.04 -8.84 -39.88
N PRO A 10 -20.61 -8.13 -38.82
CA PRO A 10 -19.19 -7.86 -38.58
C PRO A 10 -18.40 -9.16 -38.43
N PRO A 11 -17.13 -9.21 -38.88
CA PRO A 11 -16.32 -10.41 -38.73
C PRO A 11 -16.16 -10.77 -37.23
N PRO A 12 -16.09 -12.07 -36.89
CA PRO A 12 -15.88 -12.50 -35.52
C PRO A 12 -14.54 -11.94 -34.99
N PRO A 13 -14.46 -11.61 -33.69
CA PRO A 13 -13.23 -11.13 -33.08
C PRO A 13 -12.09 -12.15 -33.27
N PRO A 14 -10.84 -11.70 -33.42
CA PRO A 14 -9.70 -12.60 -33.55
C PRO A 14 -9.63 -13.55 -32.34
N PRO A 15 -9.19 -14.80 -32.54
CA PRO A 15 -9.04 -15.75 -31.44
C PRO A 15 -8.12 -15.17 -30.35
N PRO A 16 -8.35 -15.48 -29.06
CA PRO A 16 -7.51 -15.00 -27.98
C PRO A 16 -6.05 -15.29 -28.31
N GLN A 17 -5.21 -14.26 -28.26
CA GLN A 17 -3.76 -14.45 -28.34
C GLN A 17 -3.39 -15.49 -27.28
N GLN A 18 -2.62 -16.51 -27.69
CA GLN A 18 -2.14 -17.54 -26.79
C GLN A 18 -1.53 -16.86 -25.56
N LEU A 19 -2.06 -17.23 -24.39
CA LEU A 19 -1.51 -16.87 -23.10
C LEU A 19 0.00 -17.07 -23.15
N VAL A 20 0.74 -15.97 -23.18
CA VAL A 20 2.19 -15.98 -22.95
C VAL A 20 2.39 -16.78 -21.66
N GLU A 21 3.21 -17.83 -21.75
CA GLU A 21 3.51 -18.72 -20.64
C GLU A 21 3.78 -17.89 -19.38
N LYS A 22 3.16 -18.28 -18.26
CA LYS A 22 3.42 -17.72 -16.94
C LYS A 22 4.93 -17.56 -16.79
N ALA A 23 5.38 -16.32 -16.61
CA ALA A 23 6.75 -16.03 -16.22
C ALA A 23 7.14 -16.99 -15.09
N SER A 24 8.23 -17.75 -15.31
CA SER A 24 8.75 -18.72 -14.35
C SER A 24 8.84 -18.07 -12.97
N THR A 25 8.22 -18.67 -11.96
CA THR A 25 8.45 -18.30 -10.56
C THR A 25 9.95 -18.21 -10.32
N PRO A 26 10.47 -17.11 -9.73
CA PRO A 26 11.87 -17.01 -9.37
C PRO A 26 12.28 -18.24 -8.55
N PRO A 27 13.51 -18.77 -8.75
CA PRO A 27 13.98 -19.89 -7.96
C PRO A 27 13.86 -19.56 -6.46
N PRO A 28 13.48 -20.53 -5.61
CA PRO A 28 13.38 -20.29 -4.18
C PRO A 28 14.71 -19.80 -3.63
N ALA A 29 14.66 -18.84 -2.69
CA ALA A 29 15.85 -18.32 -2.04
C ALA A 29 16.66 -19.48 -1.41
N PRO A 30 18.00 -19.42 -1.44
CA PRO A 30 18.85 -20.43 -0.83
C PRO A 30 18.52 -20.54 0.67
N PRO A 31 18.61 -21.76 1.25
CA PRO A 31 18.41 -21.93 2.67
C PRO A 31 19.43 -21.10 3.47
N PRO A 32 19.11 -20.71 4.72
CA PRO A 32 20.08 -20.04 5.59
C PRO A 32 21.34 -20.88 5.78
N PRO A 33 22.50 -20.24 6.00
CA PRO A 33 23.74 -20.94 6.32
C PRO A 33 23.53 -21.91 7.47
N THR A 34 24.08 -23.12 7.36
CA THR A 34 24.04 -24.09 8.45
C THR A 34 25.15 -23.75 9.43
N VAL A 35 24.78 -23.14 10.56
CA VAL A 35 25.72 -22.73 11.61
C VAL A 35 25.66 -23.71 12.78
N PRO A 36 26.78 -24.34 13.18
CA PRO A 36 26.82 -25.20 14.36
C PRO A 36 26.40 -24.45 15.64
N PRO A 37 25.80 -25.13 16.63
CA PRO A 37 25.38 -24.50 17.88
C PRO A 37 26.55 -23.94 18.69
N THR A 38 27.77 -24.46 18.48
CA THR A 38 29.00 -24.02 19.13
C THR A 38 30.09 -23.75 18.09
N GLY A 39 30.79 -22.63 18.22
CA GLY A 39 31.89 -22.25 17.35
C GLY A 39 33.26 -22.75 17.82
N PRO A 40 34.32 -22.45 17.05
CA PRO A 40 35.69 -22.56 17.52
C PRO A 40 35.93 -21.78 18.83
N PRO A 41 36.89 -22.18 19.68
CA PRO A 41 37.20 -21.47 20.92
C PRO A 41 37.47 -19.97 20.69
N GLY A 42 36.73 -19.12 21.40
CA GLY A 42 36.84 -17.65 21.34
C GLY A 42 36.21 -16.98 20.11
N ALA A 43 35.63 -17.75 19.18
CA ALA A 43 34.95 -17.18 18.02
C ALA A 43 33.61 -16.54 18.44
N PHE A 44 33.22 -15.49 17.71
CA PHE A 44 31.96 -14.79 17.93
C PHE A 44 30.91 -15.25 16.92
N LEU A 45 29.70 -15.50 17.39
CA LEU A 45 28.57 -15.75 16.48
C LEU A 45 28.04 -14.42 15.96
N VAL A 46 28.05 -14.27 14.63
CA VAL A 46 27.39 -13.16 13.96
C VAL A 46 26.03 -13.62 13.45
N GLU A 47 25.00 -12.87 13.81
CA GLU A 47 23.61 -13.10 13.43
C GLU A 47 23.10 -11.95 12.54
N LEU A 48 22.14 -12.25 11.67
CA LEU A 48 21.27 -11.27 11.03
C LEU A 48 20.04 -11.06 11.90
N LEU A 49 19.82 -9.82 12.34
CA LEU A 49 18.56 -9.39 12.94
C LEU A 49 17.64 -8.86 11.85
N ILE A 50 16.40 -9.32 11.85
CA ILE A 50 15.34 -8.85 10.94
C ILE A 50 14.19 -8.28 11.76
N TYR A 51 13.87 -7.03 11.49
CA TYR A 51 12.70 -6.33 12.03
C TYR A 51 11.68 -6.17 10.90
N ASN A 52 10.42 -6.51 11.16
CA ASN A 52 9.35 -6.43 10.16
C ASN A 52 8.26 -5.45 10.62
N GLY A 53 7.84 -4.57 9.71
CA GLY A 53 6.56 -3.89 9.76
C GLY A 53 5.57 -4.62 8.85
N SER A 54 4.27 -4.55 9.10
CA SER A 54 3.32 -5.02 8.08
C SER A 54 3.25 -3.94 6.98
N PRO A 55 3.46 -4.25 5.68
CA PRO A 55 3.62 -5.57 5.06
C PRO A 55 5.06 -5.97 4.64
N PHE A 56 6.11 -5.25 5.08
CA PHE A 56 7.49 -5.42 4.62
C PHE A 56 8.52 -5.70 5.74
N LYS A 57 9.61 -6.40 5.40
CA LYS A 57 10.78 -6.48 6.30
C LYS A 57 11.49 -5.12 6.28
N ASP A 58 11.35 -4.35 7.35
CA ASP A 58 11.69 -2.92 7.34
C ASP A 58 13.05 -2.58 7.95
N HIS A 59 13.75 -3.53 8.58
CA HIS A 59 15.13 -3.25 9.00
C HIS A 59 16.00 -4.48 9.18
N TRP A 60 17.27 -4.37 8.77
CA TRP A 60 18.28 -5.40 8.97
C TRP A 60 19.48 -4.86 9.75
N ALA A 61 20.06 -5.69 10.60
CA ALA A 61 21.29 -5.39 11.32
C ALA A 61 22.15 -6.65 11.47
N TYR A 62 23.47 -6.47 11.53
CA TYR A 62 24.34 -7.50 12.10
C TYR A 62 24.28 -7.45 13.62
N PHE A 63 24.34 -8.60 14.26
CA PHE A 63 24.47 -8.72 15.70
C PHE A 63 25.63 -9.65 16.04
N VAL A 64 26.63 -9.11 16.72
CA VAL A 64 27.76 -9.86 17.25
C VAL A 64 27.43 -10.22 18.69
N ARG A 65 27.21 -11.49 18.96
CA ARG A 65 26.78 -11.99 20.27
C ARG A 65 27.93 -11.98 21.28
N SER A 66 27.69 -11.53 22.52
CA SER A 66 28.63 -11.69 23.64
C SER A 66 28.89 -13.16 23.96
N HIS A 67 30.08 -13.49 24.46
CA HIS A 67 30.38 -14.83 24.95
C HIS A 67 29.60 -15.23 26.21
N THR A 68 29.23 -14.25 27.04
CA THR A 68 28.64 -14.51 28.35
C THR A 68 27.11 -14.51 28.32
N GLU A 69 26.50 -13.70 27.46
CA GLU A 69 25.05 -13.48 27.42
C GLU A 69 24.53 -13.52 25.99
N VAL A 70 23.65 -14.47 25.69
CA VAL A 70 23.16 -14.76 24.33
C VAL A 70 22.32 -13.63 23.72
N ASP A 71 21.70 -12.82 24.57
CA ASP A 71 20.82 -11.71 24.16
C ASP A 71 21.49 -10.34 24.27
N VAL A 72 22.75 -10.29 24.71
CA VAL A 72 23.56 -9.07 24.78
C VAL A 72 24.66 -9.13 23.73
N GLY A 73 24.92 -8.01 23.07
CA GLY A 73 25.94 -7.97 22.02
C GLY A 73 26.04 -6.61 21.35
N VAL A 74 26.65 -6.59 20.17
CA VAL A 74 26.81 -5.38 19.37
C VAL A 74 25.89 -5.42 18.17
N LYS A 75 24.98 -4.45 18.06
CA LYS A 75 24.12 -4.26 16.89
C LYS A 75 24.76 -3.26 15.93
N ILE A 76 25.10 -3.69 14.72
CA ILE A 76 25.77 -2.88 13.69
C ILE A 76 24.81 -2.74 12.50
N HIS A 77 24.46 -1.50 12.13
CA HIS A 77 23.53 -1.26 11.04
C HIS A 77 23.66 0.13 10.38
N ALA A 78 22.95 0.31 9.28
CA ALA A 78 22.63 1.64 8.76
C ALA A 78 21.22 2.03 9.20
N THR A 79 21.09 3.05 10.05
CA THR A 79 19.83 3.54 10.60
C THR A 79 19.40 4.85 9.93
N GLY A 80 18.11 5.07 9.77
CA GLY A 80 17.56 6.23 9.08
C GLY A 80 16.42 5.83 8.15
N ASP A 81 16.16 6.66 7.15
CA ASP A 81 15.07 6.46 6.22
C ASP A 81 15.40 7.02 4.83
N VAL A 82 14.65 6.59 3.82
CA VAL A 82 14.89 6.98 2.42
C VAL A 82 14.70 8.48 2.15
N ARG A 83 13.99 9.21 3.03
CA ARG A 83 13.74 10.66 2.94
C ARG A 83 14.90 11.49 3.50
N ASN A 84 15.47 11.08 4.62
CA ASN A 84 16.53 11.80 5.32
C ASN A 84 17.94 11.23 5.02
N GLY A 85 18.00 10.02 4.46
CA GLY A 85 19.22 9.24 4.33
C GLY A 85 19.45 8.36 5.56
N PHE A 86 20.47 7.52 5.44
CA PHE A 86 20.88 6.57 6.47
C PHE A 86 22.27 6.95 6.99
N LYS A 87 22.52 6.66 8.26
CA LYS A 87 23.83 6.78 8.91
C LYS A 87 24.26 5.43 9.47
N PHE A 88 25.57 5.19 9.49
CA PHE A 88 26.13 4.03 10.17
C PHE A 88 25.99 4.22 11.68
N GLU A 89 25.51 3.21 12.39
CA GLU A 89 25.31 3.22 13.83
C GLU A 89 25.69 1.86 14.41
N VAL A 90 26.32 1.90 15.59
CA VAL A 90 26.69 0.73 16.38
C VAL A 90 26.12 0.88 17.78
N LYS A 91 25.24 -0.03 18.19
CA LYS A 91 24.76 -0.09 19.58
C LYS A 91 25.61 -1.08 20.36
N ARG A 92 26.38 -0.56 21.30
CA ARG A 92 27.27 -1.28 22.21
C ARG A 92 26.46 -1.87 23.36
N SER A 93 26.82 -3.07 23.84
CA SER A 93 26.13 -3.77 24.94
C SER A 93 24.61 -3.81 24.82
N HIS A 94 24.11 -3.92 23.58
CA HIS A 94 22.69 -3.87 23.30
C HIS A 94 22.01 -5.16 23.71
N ASN A 95 20.99 -5.05 24.57
CA ASN A 95 20.19 -6.19 25.03
C ASN A 95 18.89 -6.32 24.22
N LEU A 96 18.73 -7.44 23.52
CA LEU A 96 17.58 -7.68 22.64
C LEU A 96 16.25 -7.97 23.38
N THR A 97 16.29 -8.20 24.69
CA THR A 97 15.12 -8.55 25.52
C THR A 97 14.61 -7.39 26.38
N ASN A 98 15.48 -6.42 26.70
CA ASN A 98 15.15 -5.25 27.51
C ASN A 98 15.05 -3.96 26.68
N THR A 99 14.59 -4.09 25.44
CA THR A 99 14.43 -2.98 24.49
C THR A 99 13.04 -3.04 23.87
N SER A 100 12.50 -1.89 23.48
CA SER A 100 11.29 -1.84 22.65
C SER A 100 11.56 -2.22 21.18
N ASP A 101 12.83 -2.28 20.78
CA ASP A 101 13.32 -2.60 19.44
C ASP A 101 13.70 -4.10 19.34
N ILE A 102 12.69 -4.98 19.42
CA ILE A 102 12.86 -6.44 19.42
C ILE A 102 12.82 -7.00 17.98
N PRO A 103 13.83 -7.78 17.53
CA PRO A 103 13.83 -8.36 16.20
C PRO A 103 12.78 -9.46 16.06
N THR A 104 12.06 -9.44 14.93
CA THR A 104 11.08 -10.48 14.59
C THR A 104 11.72 -11.82 14.21
N LYS A 105 12.96 -11.79 13.72
CA LYS A 105 13.73 -12.99 13.40
C LYS A 105 15.21 -12.76 13.67
N ARG A 106 15.87 -13.79 14.20
CA ARG A 106 17.32 -13.92 14.31
C ARG A 106 17.77 -15.06 13.41
N VAL A 107 18.76 -14.81 12.56
CA VAL A 107 19.33 -15.83 11.66
C VAL A 107 20.82 -15.93 11.93
N PRO A 108 21.31 -17.04 12.51
CA PRO A 108 22.75 -17.29 12.62
C PRO A 108 23.39 -17.27 11.23
N LEU A 109 24.43 -16.46 11.03
CA LEU A 109 25.15 -16.38 9.75
C LEU A 109 26.43 -17.19 9.78
N GLN A 110 27.32 -16.92 10.75
CA GLN A 110 28.62 -17.59 10.85
C GLN A 110 29.29 -17.34 12.20
N TRP A 111 30.10 -18.30 12.65
CA TRP A 111 31.13 -18.07 13.66
C TRP A 111 32.36 -17.40 13.01
N VAL A 112 32.82 -16.28 13.57
CA VAL A 112 33.96 -15.51 13.05
C VAL A 112 35.08 -15.52 14.10
N ASP A 113 36.31 -15.74 13.65
CA ASP A 113 37.48 -15.90 14.52
C ASP A 113 37.72 -14.69 15.44
N ALA A 114 38.12 -14.98 16.67
CA ALA A 114 38.36 -14.02 17.75
C ALA A 114 39.29 -12.85 17.35
N GLN A 115 40.26 -13.11 16.46
CA GLN A 115 41.27 -12.14 16.03
C GLN A 115 40.68 -10.87 15.38
N HIS A 116 39.43 -10.93 14.91
CA HIS A 116 38.76 -9.80 14.27
C HIS A 116 37.98 -8.93 15.27
N PHE A 117 37.99 -9.29 16.54
CA PHE A 117 37.17 -8.69 17.60
C PHE A 117 38.01 -8.28 18.81
N ASP A 118 37.53 -7.25 19.50
CA ASP A 118 37.95 -6.85 20.83
C ASP A 118 36.67 -6.73 21.67
N GLU A 119 36.37 -7.74 22.49
CA GLU A 119 35.08 -7.86 23.17
C GLU A 119 34.83 -6.72 24.15
N ASP A 120 35.84 -6.36 24.94
CA ASP A 120 35.73 -5.29 25.94
C ASP A 120 35.45 -3.94 25.28
N ALA A 121 36.17 -3.64 24.20
CA ALA A 121 35.95 -2.41 23.43
C ALA A 121 34.59 -2.43 22.71
N MET A 122 34.24 -3.56 22.08
CA MET A 122 32.97 -3.73 21.36
C MET A 122 31.74 -3.60 22.26
N LEU A 123 31.83 -4.15 23.47
CA LEU A 123 30.78 -4.07 24.49
C LEU A 123 30.90 -2.80 25.34
N ASN A 124 31.88 -1.92 25.09
CA ASN A 124 32.10 -0.71 25.88
C ASN A 124 32.13 -1.02 27.38
N TRP A 125 32.86 -2.07 27.77
CA TRP A 125 32.96 -2.56 29.15
C TRP A 125 31.60 -2.81 29.83
N GLY A 126 30.59 -3.25 29.05
CA GLY A 126 29.25 -3.55 29.54
C GLY A 126 28.30 -2.35 29.60
N VAL A 127 28.74 -1.16 29.14
CA VAL A 127 27.92 0.06 29.16
C VAL A 127 27.20 0.23 27.81
N GLU A 128 25.87 0.32 27.84
CA GLU A 128 25.08 0.56 26.63
C GLU A 128 25.36 1.96 26.07
N GLU A 129 25.72 2.03 24.80
CA GLU A 129 26.06 3.28 24.11
C GLU A 129 25.69 3.20 22.63
N ILE A 130 25.32 4.33 22.04
CA ILE A 130 25.18 4.51 20.60
C ILE A 130 26.45 5.18 20.08
N ASP A 131 27.13 4.49 19.17
CA ASP A 131 28.39 4.90 18.58
C ASP A 131 28.28 4.91 17.04
N GLU A 132 29.19 5.61 16.39
CA GLU A 132 29.29 5.72 14.93
C GLU A 132 30.68 5.31 14.42
N ARG A 133 31.59 4.90 15.32
CA ARG A 133 32.98 4.58 15.01
C ARG A 133 33.30 3.10 15.21
N PRO A 134 33.99 2.46 14.24
CA PRO A 134 34.51 1.11 14.42
C PRO A 134 35.56 1.01 15.53
N VAL A 135 35.50 -0.04 16.36
CA VAL A 135 36.49 -0.32 17.41
C VAL A 135 37.22 -1.66 17.23
N CYS A 136 36.77 -2.51 16.30
CA CYS A 136 37.39 -3.80 16.01
C CYS A 136 37.51 -4.06 14.50
N GLY A 137 38.26 -5.10 14.12
CA GLY A 137 38.51 -5.44 12.71
C GLY A 137 37.23 -5.74 11.93
N PHE A 138 36.28 -6.45 12.54
CA PHE A 138 34.98 -6.74 11.92
C PHE A 138 34.20 -5.47 11.58
N GLU A 139 34.12 -4.54 12.53
CA GLU A 139 33.43 -3.26 12.32
C GLU A 139 34.12 -2.40 11.27
N VAL A 140 35.46 -2.38 11.24
CA VAL A 140 36.23 -1.66 10.23
C VAL A 140 35.92 -2.19 8.84
N SER A 141 35.83 -3.52 8.67
CA SER A 141 35.43 -4.13 7.40
C SER A 141 34.00 -3.76 7.02
N ALA A 142 33.05 -3.88 7.93
CA ALA A 142 31.65 -3.51 7.66
C ALA A 142 31.48 -2.02 7.33
N TYR A 143 32.25 -1.14 7.96
CA TYR A 143 32.23 0.32 7.77
C TYR A 143 32.71 0.77 6.38
N LYS A 144 33.42 -0.10 5.63
CA LYS A 144 33.79 0.17 4.22
C LYS A 144 32.55 0.37 3.34
N ALA A 145 31.43 -0.30 3.67
CA ALA A 145 30.15 -0.02 3.04
C ALA A 145 29.60 1.32 3.53
N LYS A 146 29.41 2.26 2.60
CA LYS A 146 28.87 3.58 2.95
C LYS A 146 27.38 3.51 3.21
N ALA A 147 26.93 4.07 4.33
CA ALA A 147 25.51 4.22 4.61
C ALA A 147 24.83 5.00 3.46
N PRO A 148 23.66 4.55 2.97
CA PRO A 148 22.96 5.21 1.88
C PRO A 148 22.61 6.67 2.17
N GLY A 149 22.83 7.56 1.21
CA GLY A 149 22.33 8.94 1.29
C GLY A 149 20.82 9.04 1.10
N LYS A 150 20.29 10.27 1.15
CA LYS A 150 18.90 10.58 0.78
C LYS A 150 18.61 10.07 -0.63
N THR A 151 17.51 9.32 -0.79
CA THR A 151 17.09 8.77 -2.09
C THR A 151 15.70 9.22 -2.54
N LEU A 152 14.84 9.71 -1.64
CA LEU A 152 13.59 10.37 -2.00
C LEU A 152 13.79 11.87 -2.19
N ASN A 153 13.33 12.40 -3.32
CA ASN A 153 13.25 13.85 -3.54
C ASN A 153 11.96 14.39 -2.93
N ALA A 154 12.02 15.56 -2.28
CA ALA A 154 10.83 16.29 -1.88
C ALA A 154 10.23 17.00 -3.10
N ALA A 155 8.92 17.22 -3.10
CA ALA A 155 8.24 17.97 -4.17
C ALA A 155 8.77 19.42 -4.34
N GLU A 156 9.44 19.95 -3.32
CA GLU A 156 10.05 21.28 -3.30
C GLU A 156 11.51 21.29 -3.80
N ASP A 157 12.12 20.12 -4.00
CA ASP A 157 13.50 20.00 -4.46
C ASP A 157 13.58 20.41 -5.95
N LYS A 158 13.94 21.68 -6.20
CA LYS A 158 14.01 22.29 -7.55
C LYS A 158 15.07 21.69 -8.49
N ASP A 159 15.92 20.80 -7.98
CA ASP A 159 17.08 20.27 -8.70
C ASP A 159 17.21 18.77 -8.42
N SER A 160 16.42 17.96 -9.14
CA SER A 160 16.50 16.50 -9.08
C SER A 160 16.79 15.93 -10.48
N SER A 161 18.07 15.98 -10.86
CA SER A 161 18.57 15.52 -12.16
C SER A 161 18.59 13.98 -12.35
N GLY A 162 17.87 13.22 -11.52
CA GLY A 162 17.85 11.76 -11.56
C GLY A 162 16.55 11.22 -12.14
N LYS A 163 16.55 10.80 -13.42
CA LYS A 163 15.40 10.11 -14.05
C LYS A 163 15.07 8.74 -13.40
N LYS A 164 15.94 8.22 -12.53
CA LYS A 164 15.77 6.93 -11.82
C LYS A 164 16.09 7.10 -10.34
N VAL A 165 15.09 6.88 -9.49
CA VAL A 165 15.28 6.79 -8.03
C VAL A 165 15.72 5.35 -7.70
N ILE A 166 17.01 5.16 -7.42
CA ILE A 166 17.51 3.90 -6.86
C ILE A 166 17.40 4.01 -5.35
N LEU A 167 16.32 3.48 -4.77
CA LEU A 167 16.19 3.39 -3.32
C LEU A 167 17.34 2.55 -2.77
N LYS A 168 18.15 3.10 -1.87
CA LYS A 168 19.17 2.38 -1.11
C LYS A 168 18.80 2.49 0.37
N ASP A 169 18.91 1.38 1.09
CA ASP A 169 18.39 1.19 2.44
C ASP A 169 19.37 0.37 3.30
N CYS A 170 18.97 0.07 4.53
CA CYS A 170 19.76 -0.74 5.47
C CYS A 170 20.10 -2.13 4.93
N GLN A 171 19.20 -2.79 4.18
CA GLN A 171 19.48 -4.09 3.56
C GLN A 171 20.53 -3.95 2.45
N THR A 172 20.50 -2.85 1.71
CA THR A 172 21.52 -2.54 0.71
C THR A 172 22.87 -2.34 1.34
N TRP A 173 22.95 -1.56 2.43
CA TRP A 173 24.18 -1.40 3.20
C TRP A 173 24.71 -2.74 3.73
N LEU A 174 23.84 -3.54 4.37
CA LEU A 174 24.26 -4.79 5.00
C LEU A 174 24.81 -5.79 3.97
N VAL A 175 24.14 -5.89 2.82
CA VAL A 175 24.59 -6.76 1.74
C VAL A 175 25.89 -6.26 1.09
N GLU A 176 26.07 -4.95 0.92
CA GLU A 176 27.35 -4.36 0.47
C GLU A 176 28.47 -4.61 1.51
N ALA A 177 28.16 -4.50 2.81
CA ALA A 177 29.10 -4.80 3.92
C ALA A 177 29.52 -6.28 3.95
N ALA A 178 28.59 -7.20 3.63
CA ALA A 178 28.90 -8.62 3.48
C ALA A 178 30.00 -8.86 2.42
N GLY A 179 29.97 -8.10 1.32
CA GLY A 179 31.00 -8.16 0.29
C GLY A 179 32.40 -7.87 0.84
N TYR A 180 32.56 -6.76 1.57
CA TYR A 180 33.83 -6.41 2.21
C TYR A 180 34.26 -7.43 3.28
N LEU A 181 33.32 -7.95 4.06
CA LEU A 181 33.60 -9.01 5.06
C LEU A 181 34.08 -10.30 4.41
N VAL A 182 33.64 -10.62 3.19
CA VAL A 182 34.16 -11.75 2.41
C VAL A 182 35.55 -11.43 1.86
N GLU A 183 35.78 -10.23 1.32
CA GLU A 183 37.09 -9.79 0.83
C GLU A 183 38.16 -9.83 1.93
N ASP A 184 37.80 -9.43 3.15
CA ASP A 184 38.66 -9.45 4.33
C ASP A 184 38.72 -10.83 5.02
N ARG A 185 38.11 -11.86 4.41
CA ARG A 185 38.08 -13.27 4.87
C ARG A 185 37.44 -13.51 6.23
N MET A 186 36.53 -12.63 6.65
CA MET A 186 35.75 -12.77 7.89
C MET A 186 34.45 -13.54 7.66
N PHE A 187 33.83 -13.39 6.49
CA PHE A 187 32.68 -14.18 6.05
C PHE A 187 33.02 -15.10 4.89
N SER A 188 32.31 -16.21 4.81
CA SER A 188 32.33 -17.07 3.65
C SER A 188 31.46 -16.50 2.51
N PRO A 189 31.76 -16.82 1.23
CA PRO A 189 30.93 -16.40 0.11
C PRO A 189 29.46 -16.81 0.25
N GLU A 190 29.17 -17.95 0.89
CA GLU A 190 27.81 -18.46 1.11
C GLU A 190 26.96 -17.51 1.96
N VAL A 191 27.55 -16.88 2.97
CA VAL A 191 26.85 -15.86 3.78
C VAL A 191 26.44 -14.68 2.91
N SER A 192 27.35 -14.18 2.07
CA SER A 192 27.05 -13.07 1.15
C SER A 192 25.97 -13.45 0.13
N ILE A 193 26.08 -14.63 -0.49
CA ILE A 193 25.08 -15.16 -1.44
C ILE A 193 23.70 -15.27 -0.77
N TYR A 194 23.64 -15.79 0.45
CA TYR A 194 22.39 -15.89 1.20
C TYR A 194 21.78 -14.51 1.44
N LEU A 195 22.56 -13.55 1.97
CA LEU A 195 22.10 -12.19 2.25
C LEU A 195 21.61 -11.49 0.97
N HIS A 196 22.33 -11.62 -0.14
CA HIS A 196 21.91 -11.11 -1.45
C HIS A 196 20.59 -11.72 -1.91
N ALA A 197 20.37 -13.01 -1.70
CA ALA A 197 19.18 -13.71 -2.19
C ALA A 197 17.94 -13.51 -1.32
N ILE A 198 18.09 -13.23 -0.02
CA ILE A 198 16.97 -12.93 0.88
C ILE A 198 16.71 -11.43 1.04
N LYS A 199 17.58 -10.57 0.49
CA LYS A 199 17.35 -9.14 0.37
C LYS A 199 16.07 -8.93 -0.43
N GLN A 200 15.22 -8.02 0.00
CA GLN A 200 13.99 -7.77 -0.73
C GLN A 200 14.30 -7.39 -2.19
N PRO A 201 13.75 -8.13 -3.18
CA PRO A 201 14.02 -7.84 -4.57
C PRO A 201 13.50 -6.43 -4.90
N LYS A 202 14.38 -5.62 -5.50
CA LYS A 202 14.03 -4.30 -6.06
C LYS A 202 13.44 -4.40 -7.48
N GLU A 203 13.16 -5.61 -7.98
CA GLU A 203 12.71 -5.85 -9.36
C GLU A 203 11.34 -5.21 -9.70
N HIS A 204 10.73 -4.57 -8.72
CA HIS A 204 9.52 -3.76 -8.86
C HIS A 204 9.87 -2.26 -8.83
N SER A 205 10.85 -1.87 -9.65
CA SER A 205 11.31 -0.49 -9.72
C SER A 205 10.46 0.33 -10.69
N VAL A 206 10.04 1.52 -10.25
CA VAL A 206 9.46 2.54 -11.12
C VAL A 206 10.56 3.44 -11.67
N ALA A 207 10.39 3.93 -12.90
CA ALA A 207 11.30 4.89 -13.52
C ALA A 207 10.50 5.94 -14.30
N VAL A 208 11.01 7.17 -14.33
CA VAL A 208 10.47 8.21 -15.21
C VAL A 208 11.01 7.97 -16.61
N GLN A 209 10.12 7.87 -17.59
CA GLN A 209 10.46 7.61 -18.97
C GLN A 209 9.66 8.52 -19.90
N ASP A 210 10.28 8.86 -21.02
CA ASP A 210 9.61 9.55 -22.12
C ASP A 210 8.83 8.49 -22.92
N ILE A 211 7.50 8.62 -22.98
CA ILE A 211 6.60 7.71 -23.70
C ILE A 211 5.68 8.52 -24.64
N PRO A 212 5.13 7.91 -25.69
CA PRO A 212 4.17 8.61 -26.56
C PRO A 212 2.94 9.10 -25.78
N THR A 213 2.47 10.31 -26.09
CA THR A 213 1.19 10.81 -25.59
C THR A 213 0.05 9.94 -26.13
N PRO A 214 -0.86 9.44 -25.28
CA PRO A 214 -1.99 8.65 -25.73
C PRO A 214 -3.00 9.51 -26.52
N GLU A 215 -3.77 8.87 -27.39
CA GLU A 215 -4.89 9.48 -28.11
C GLU A 215 -6.22 9.11 -27.43
N SER A 216 -7.14 10.08 -27.32
CA SER A 216 -8.48 9.82 -26.80
C SER A 216 -9.29 8.97 -27.78
N GLY A 217 -9.87 7.87 -27.31
CA GLY A 217 -10.88 7.11 -28.02
C GLY A 217 -12.21 7.87 -28.21
N PRO A 218 -13.21 7.27 -28.88
CA PRO A 218 -14.41 7.98 -29.32
C PRO A 218 -15.24 8.63 -28.21
N ARG A 219 -15.30 8.00 -27.02
CA ARG A 219 -16.03 8.46 -25.83
C ARG A 219 -15.10 8.95 -24.71
N GLU A 220 -13.82 9.10 -24.99
CA GLU A 220 -12.83 9.45 -23.98
C GLU A 220 -12.40 10.90 -24.12
N ILE A 221 -11.85 11.44 -23.05
CA ILE A 221 -11.15 12.72 -23.03
C ILE A 221 -9.67 12.48 -22.75
N LEU A 222 -8.82 13.28 -23.38
CA LEU A 222 -7.42 13.38 -23.01
C LEU A 222 -7.31 14.51 -21.99
N VAL A 223 -6.75 14.21 -20.82
CA VAL A 223 -6.58 15.19 -19.74
C VAL A 223 -5.10 15.47 -19.56
N ARG A 224 -4.73 16.76 -19.61
CA ARG A 224 -3.41 17.24 -19.19
C ARG A 224 -3.37 17.30 -17.67
N VAL A 225 -2.64 16.38 -17.07
CA VAL A 225 -2.59 16.18 -15.62
C VAL A 225 -1.89 17.38 -14.94
N ARG A 226 -2.43 17.78 -13.78
CA ARG A 226 -1.94 18.89 -12.95
C ARG A 226 -1.62 18.44 -11.52
N ALA A 227 -2.34 17.45 -11.01
CA ALA A 227 -2.13 16.82 -9.71
C ALA A 227 -2.43 15.32 -9.79
N VAL A 228 -1.74 14.54 -8.95
CA VAL A 228 -1.94 13.09 -8.77
C VAL A 228 -1.82 12.72 -7.30
N ALA A 229 -2.70 11.82 -6.84
CA ALA A 229 -2.73 11.36 -5.47
C ALA A 229 -2.13 9.95 -5.37
N LEU A 230 -1.39 9.72 -4.28
CA LEU A 230 -0.80 8.41 -4.02
C LEU A 230 -1.78 7.52 -3.27
N ASN A 231 -2.05 6.36 -3.84
CA ASN A 231 -2.85 5.30 -3.23
C ASN A 231 -1.99 4.07 -2.94
N HIS A 232 -2.36 3.31 -1.90
CA HIS A 232 -1.68 2.05 -1.58
C HIS A 232 -1.70 1.06 -2.77
N VAL A 233 -2.72 1.14 -3.62
CA VAL A 233 -2.87 0.29 -4.80
C VAL A 233 -1.82 0.59 -5.89
N ASP A 234 -1.32 1.83 -5.97
CA ASP A 234 -0.35 2.22 -7.00
C ASP A 234 0.97 1.47 -6.82
N ALA A 235 1.43 1.40 -5.57
CA ALA A 235 2.60 0.60 -5.21
C ALA A 235 2.33 -0.88 -5.49
N LEU A 236 1.15 -1.42 -5.16
CA LEU A 236 0.81 -2.81 -5.45
C LEU A 236 0.92 -3.16 -6.95
N TYR A 237 0.60 -2.23 -7.85
CA TYR A 237 0.75 -2.45 -9.29
C TYR A 237 2.20 -2.47 -9.79
N THR A 238 3.15 -1.98 -8.99
CA THR A 238 4.59 -2.20 -9.27
C THR A 238 5.00 -3.64 -8.93
N TYR A 239 4.46 -4.20 -7.84
CA TYR A 239 4.81 -5.54 -7.33
C TYR A 239 4.04 -6.67 -8.02
N LYS A 240 2.78 -6.42 -8.35
CA LYS A 240 1.83 -7.38 -8.92
C LYS A 240 1.10 -6.73 -10.09
N PRO A 241 1.77 -6.57 -11.24
CA PRO A 241 1.13 -5.97 -12.41
C PRO A 241 -0.06 -6.82 -12.85
N ILE A 242 -1.18 -6.17 -13.16
CA ILE A 242 -2.41 -6.86 -13.61
C ILE A 242 -2.22 -7.46 -15.02
N ALA A 243 -1.30 -6.91 -15.81
CA ALA A 243 -0.98 -7.39 -17.15
C ALA A 243 0.50 -7.14 -17.45
N ALA A 244 1.10 -8.03 -18.25
CA ALA A 244 2.43 -7.80 -18.81
C ALA A 244 2.33 -6.76 -19.93
N GLN A 245 2.99 -5.61 -19.74
CA GLN A 245 3.09 -4.54 -20.72
C GLN A 245 4.53 -4.00 -20.68
N GLU A 246 5.08 -3.66 -21.84
CA GLU A 246 6.49 -3.23 -21.97
C GLU A 246 6.76 -1.92 -21.21
N TYR A 247 5.76 -1.05 -21.05
CA TYR A 247 5.86 0.22 -20.30
C TYR A 247 4.53 0.60 -19.62
N ARG A 248 4.16 -0.12 -18.56
CA ARG A 248 2.94 0.22 -17.80
C ARG A 248 3.13 1.49 -16.98
N VAL A 249 2.33 2.51 -17.28
CA VAL A 249 2.20 3.70 -16.42
C VAL A 249 1.34 3.33 -15.21
N ILE A 250 1.83 3.64 -14.00
CA ILE A 250 1.11 3.42 -12.74
C ILE A 250 0.31 4.67 -12.34
N GLY A 251 -0.32 4.65 -11.17
CA GLY A 251 -1.10 5.78 -10.65
C GLY A 251 -2.58 5.70 -10.99
N SER A 252 -3.39 6.08 -10.01
CA SER A 252 -4.84 5.87 -10.08
C SER A 252 -5.66 7.16 -10.12
N ASP A 253 -5.36 8.13 -9.26
CA ASP A 253 -6.08 9.41 -9.20
C ASP A 253 -5.37 10.48 -10.02
N PHE A 254 -6.17 11.35 -10.64
CA PHE A 254 -5.68 12.55 -11.32
C PHE A 254 -6.67 13.72 -11.17
N ALA A 255 -6.11 14.93 -11.27
CA ALA A 255 -6.86 16.15 -11.60
C ALA A 255 -6.10 16.95 -12.66
N GLY A 256 -6.83 17.55 -13.60
CA GLY A 256 -6.21 18.25 -14.72
C GLY A 256 -7.19 19.01 -15.61
N GLU A 257 -6.71 19.35 -16.79
CA GLU A 257 -7.46 20.12 -17.80
C GLU A 257 -7.70 19.27 -19.04
N VAL A 258 -8.92 19.28 -19.59
CA VAL A 258 -9.24 18.58 -20.84
C VAL A 258 -8.42 19.17 -21.99
N ALA A 259 -7.59 18.34 -22.62
CA ALA A 259 -6.73 18.69 -23.75
C ALA A 259 -7.37 18.37 -25.10
N SER A 260 -8.05 17.22 -25.21
CA SER A 260 -8.81 16.82 -26.39
C SER A 260 -10.00 15.94 -26.02
N VAL A 261 -10.93 15.78 -26.96
CA VAL A 261 -12.22 15.13 -26.75
C VAL A 261 -12.48 14.17 -27.89
N GLY A 262 -12.97 12.98 -27.57
CA GLY A 262 -13.37 11.97 -28.52
C GLY A 262 -14.49 12.41 -29.45
N LYS A 263 -14.44 11.94 -30.70
CA LYS A 263 -15.38 12.33 -31.78
C LYS A 263 -16.86 12.09 -31.45
N ASP A 264 -17.19 11.09 -30.61
CA ASP A 264 -18.59 10.73 -30.33
C ASP A 264 -19.20 11.62 -29.23
N ILE A 265 -18.36 12.39 -28.52
CA ILE A 265 -18.76 13.23 -27.37
C ILE A 265 -18.37 14.71 -27.55
N GLN A 266 -17.82 15.10 -28.69
CA GLN A 266 -17.42 16.49 -28.95
C GLN A 266 -18.61 17.47 -28.95
N ASP A 267 -19.80 16.99 -29.34
CA ASP A 267 -21.00 17.81 -29.55
C ASP A 267 -22.03 17.70 -28.41
N ILE A 268 -21.74 16.97 -27.33
CA ILE A 268 -22.66 16.86 -26.19
C ILE A 268 -22.58 18.11 -25.30
N ASP A 269 -23.71 18.46 -24.70
CA ASP A 269 -23.82 19.58 -23.76
C ASP A 269 -23.45 19.14 -22.33
N ASP A 270 -22.17 18.82 -22.13
CA ASP A 270 -21.60 18.48 -20.83
C ASP A 270 -20.35 19.35 -20.58
N PRO A 271 -20.21 20.00 -19.40
CA PRO A 271 -19.04 20.82 -19.10
C PRO A 271 -17.73 20.02 -19.09
N ARG A 272 -17.77 18.71 -18.82
CA ARG A 272 -16.59 17.83 -18.75
C ARG A 272 -15.98 17.54 -20.12
N VAL A 273 -16.72 17.78 -21.21
CA VAL A 273 -16.22 17.54 -22.58
C VAL A 273 -15.79 18.82 -23.28
N LYS A 274 -15.55 19.90 -22.55
CA LYS A 274 -15.04 21.15 -23.12
C LYS A 274 -13.52 21.21 -22.96
N VAL A 275 -12.80 21.50 -24.04
CA VAL A 275 -11.35 21.73 -23.97
C VAL A 275 -11.07 22.87 -22.98
N GLY A 276 -10.12 22.64 -22.06
CA GLY A 276 -9.82 23.53 -20.94
C GLY A 276 -10.68 23.35 -19.70
N ALA A 277 -11.70 22.47 -19.73
CA ALA A 277 -12.48 22.14 -18.54
C ALA A 277 -11.58 21.50 -17.47
N ARG A 278 -11.83 21.86 -16.21
CA ARG A 278 -11.09 21.34 -15.05
C ARG A 278 -11.80 20.09 -14.56
N VAL A 279 -11.15 18.94 -14.65
CA VAL A 279 -11.74 17.64 -14.31
C VAL A 279 -10.86 16.86 -13.36
N ALA A 280 -11.48 16.04 -12.52
CA ALA A 280 -10.81 15.02 -11.73
C ALA A 280 -11.50 13.67 -11.94
N GLY A 281 -10.75 12.59 -11.76
CA GLY A 281 -11.24 11.24 -11.98
C GLY A 281 -10.24 10.20 -11.50
N PHE A 282 -10.50 8.95 -11.86
CA PHE A 282 -9.62 7.83 -11.52
C PHE A 282 -9.51 6.84 -12.69
N VAL A 283 -8.40 6.12 -12.77
CA VAL A 283 -8.11 5.07 -13.75
C VAL A 283 -7.41 3.90 -13.07
N GLN A 284 -7.45 2.69 -13.65
CA GLN A 284 -6.75 1.52 -13.10
C GLN A 284 -5.28 1.44 -13.57
N GLY A 285 -4.52 2.49 -13.25
CA GLY A 285 -3.18 2.74 -13.79
C GLY A 285 -3.22 3.75 -14.94
N GLY A 286 -2.19 4.58 -15.07
CA GLY A 286 -2.05 5.57 -16.13
C GLY A 286 -1.96 7.01 -15.66
N ALA A 287 -2.35 7.30 -14.40
CA ALA A 287 -2.44 8.67 -13.93
C ALA A 287 -1.08 9.34 -13.67
N PHE A 288 -0.01 8.58 -13.38
CA PHE A 288 1.32 9.15 -13.16
C PHE A 288 2.04 9.45 -14.49
N ALA A 289 1.42 10.29 -15.30
CA ALA A 289 1.91 10.81 -16.57
C ALA A 289 1.44 12.26 -16.77
N GLU A 290 2.05 12.96 -17.72
CA GLU A 290 1.63 14.33 -18.07
C GLU A 290 0.25 14.38 -18.73
N TYR A 291 -0.17 13.26 -19.32
CA TYR A 291 -1.46 13.10 -19.99
C TYR A 291 -2.07 11.74 -19.66
N VAL A 292 -3.38 11.71 -19.44
CA VAL A 292 -4.16 10.50 -19.18
C VAL A 292 -5.42 10.48 -20.04
N VAL A 293 -5.81 9.30 -20.50
CA VAL A 293 -7.07 9.08 -21.22
C VAL A 293 -8.05 8.40 -20.29
N VAL A 294 -9.30 8.85 -20.32
CA VAL A 294 -10.38 8.38 -19.45
C VAL A 294 -11.73 8.56 -20.12
N ASP A 295 -12.68 7.68 -19.85
CA ASP A 295 -14.08 7.90 -20.20
C ASP A 295 -14.58 9.19 -19.52
N TYR A 296 -15.18 10.10 -20.28
CA TYR A 296 -15.57 11.42 -19.75
C TYR A 296 -16.56 11.33 -18.57
N ASP A 297 -17.42 10.32 -18.58
CA ASP A 297 -18.49 10.10 -17.59
C ASP A 297 -18.00 9.38 -16.31
N LEU A 298 -16.71 9.07 -16.21
CA LEU A 298 -15.99 8.72 -14.97
C LEU A 298 -15.19 9.90 -14.40
N THR A 299 -15.33 11.08 -14.99
CA THR A 299 -14.77 12.32 -14.45
C THR A 299 -15.86 13.20 -13.88
N TRP A 300 -15.47 14.09 -12.98
CA TRP A 300 -16.33 15.13 -12.44
C TRP A 300 -15.67 16.50 -12.65
N ASN A 301 -16.52 17.52 -12.87
CA ASN A 301 -16.05 18.88 -13.06
C ASN A 301 -15.63 19.50 -11.73
N ILE A 302 -14.39 19.99 -11.66
CA ILE A 302 -13.83 20.60 -10.45
C ILE A 302 -14.53 21.95 -10.21
N PRO A 303 -15.17 22.17 -9.03
CA PRO A 303 -15.80 23.44 -8.71
C PRO A 303 -14.82 24.62 -8.75
N ILE A 304 -15.37 25.79 -9.04
CA ILE A 304 -14.64 27.05 -8.92
C ILE A 304 -14.16 27.20 -7.47
N GLY A 305 -12.88 27.54 -7.30
CA GLY A 305 -12.26 27.73 -5.99
C GLY A 305 -11.63 26.46 -5.39
N VAL A 306 -11.92 25.27 -5.92
CA VAL A 306 -11.22 24.03 -5.54
C VAL A 306 -9.97 23.90 -6.40
N SER A 307 -8.81 23.70 -5.79
CA SER A 307 -7.53 23.47 -6.49
C SER A 307 -7.45 22.07 -7.11
N PHE A 308 -6.49 21.84 -8.01
CA PHE A 308 -6.28 20.49 -8.55
C PHE A 308 -5.85 19.50 -7.47
N GLN A 309 -5.01 19.96 -6.52
CA GLN A 309 -4.51 19.16 -5.40
C GLN A 309 -5.64 18.74 -4.45
N GLU A 310 -6.60 19.63 -4.17
CA GLU A 310 -7.76 19.26 -3.35
C GLU A 310 -8.67 18.27 -4.09
N ALA A 311 -8.95 18.52 -5.37
CA ALA A 311 -9.84 17.68 -6.16
C ALA A 311 -9.34 16.24 -6.33
N ASP A 312 -8.05 16.09 -6.60
CA ASP A 312 -7.38 14.81 -6.83
C ASP A 312 -7.43 13.85 -5.62
N THR A 313 -7.75 14.34 -4.42
CA THR A 313 -7.91 13.50 -3.22
C THR A 313 -9.24 12.75 -3.13
N ILE A 314 -10.18 13.00 -4.05
CA ILE A 314 -11.58 12.57 -3.91
C ILE A 314 -11.92 11.34 -4.74
N SER A 315 -11.45 11.21 -5.97
CA SER A 315 -12.05 10.29 -6.95
C SER A 315 -12.05 8.81 -6.54
N LEU A 316 -10.88 8.17 -6.40
CA LEU A 316 -10.79 6.75 -6.05
C LEU A 316 -11.33 6.47 -4.66
N CYS A 317 -10.86 7.19 -3.64
CA CYS A 317 -11.26 6.94 -2.25
C CYS A 317 -12.74 7.30 -2.02
N GLY A 318 -13.25 8.34 -2.67
CA GLY A 318 -14.63 8.80 -2.57
C GLY A 318 -15.60 7.81 -3.20
N LEU A 319 -15.31 7.32 -4.41
CA LEU A 319 -16.14 6.28 -5.03
C LEU A 319 -16.08 4.97 -4.22
N THR A 320 -14.90 4.61 -3.70
CA THR A 320 -14.77 3.45 -2.80
C THR A 320 -15.66 3.61 -1.58
N ALA A 321 -15.67 4.79 -0.94
CA ALA A 321 -16.52 5.10 0.20
C ALA A 321 -18.00 5.02 -0.17
N ALA A 322 -18.40 5.63 -1.30
CA ALA A 322 -19.78 5.67 -1.77
C ALA A 322 -20.31 4.28 -2.10
N GLN A 323 -19.54 3.46 -2.80
CA GLN A 323 -19.94 2.08 -3.05
C GLN A 323 -20.03 1.27 -1.74
N GLY A 324 -19.23 1.58 -0.73
CA GLY A 324 -19.33 0.94 0.59
C GLY A 324 -20.59 1.33 1.33
N VAL A 325 -20.75 2.63 1.54
CA VAL A 325 -21.86 3.22 2.29
C VAL A 325 -23.18 2.97 1.56
N PHE A 326 -23.32 3.49 0.34
CA PHE A 326 -24.61 3.47 -0.34
C PHE A 326 -24.87 2.13 -1.02
N SER A 327 -23.90 1.55 -1.74
CA SER A 327 -24.15 0.35 -2.55
C SER A 327 -24.10 -0.98 -1.76
N ARG A 328 -23.10 -1.19 -0.90
CA ARG A 328 -22.89 -2.47 -0.21
C ARG A 328 -23.56 -2.55 1.16
N LEU A 329 -23.53 -1.44 1.92
CA LEU A 329 -24.27 -1.33 3.17
C LEU A 329 -25.73 -0.91 2.97
N GLU A 330 -26.12 -0.55 1.74
CA GLU A 330 -27.49 -0.13 1.40
C GLU A 330 -27.99 1.08 2.18
N LEU A 331 -27.08 1.97 2.58
CA LEU A 331 -27.46 3.25 3.19
C LEU A 331 -28.10 4.16 2.13
N PRO A 332 -29.12 4.96 2.49
CA PRO A 332 -29.70 5.96 1.60
C PRO A 332 -28.66 7.00 1.18
N GLY A 333 -28.61 7.34 -0.10
CA GLY A 333 -27.72 8.37 -0.65
C GLY A 333 -28.50 9.39 -1.48
N PRO A 334 -27.96 10.60 -1.71
CA PRO A 334 -28.68 11.68 -2.40
C PRO A 334 -29.03 11.35 -3.86
N PHE A 335 -28.34 10.39 -4.46
CA PHE A 335 -28.57 9.91 -5.84
C PHE A 335 -29.15 8.48 -5.89
N THR A 336 -29.27 7.77 -4.76
CA THR A 336 -29.86 6.43 -4.69
C THR A 336 -31.23 6.47 -4.02
N GLN A 337 -32.24 6.97 -4.72
CA GLN A 337 -33.58 7.20 -4.16
C GLN A 337 -34.33 5.92 -3.76
N SER A 338 -33.88 4.73 -4.17
CA SER A 338 -34.58 3.46 -3.96
C SER A 338 -34.27 2.77 -2.63
N ARG A 339 -33.39 3.31 -1.79
CA ARG A 339 -32.91 2.63 -0.57
C ARG A 339 -33.46 3.28 0.69
N SER A 340 -33.96 2.45 1.61
CA SER A 340 -34.44 2.83 2.93
C SER A 340 -33.89 1.89 4.00
N PHE A 341 -34.00 2.31 5.27
CA PHE A 341 -33.65 1.49 6.42
C PHE A 341 -34.70 0.45 6.79
N ASP A 342 -35.80 0.33 6.02
CA ASP A 342 -36.96 -0.49 6.39
C ASP A 342 -36.61 -1.97 6.56
N HIS A 343 -35.60 -2.45 5.81
CA HIS A 343 -35.10 -3.82 5.89
C HIS A 343 -34.52 -4.16 7.27
N LEU A 344 -34.09 -3.17 8.05
CA LEU A 344 -33.55 -3.36 9.40
C LEU A 344 -34.65 -3.54 10.46
N LYS A 345 -35.92 -3.26 10.14
CA LYS A 345 -37.08 -3.41 11.05
C LYS A 345 -36.85 -2.79 12.44
N LEU A 346 -36.26 -1.60 12.46
CA LEU A 346 -35.93 -0.89 13.70
C LEU A 346 -37.20 -0.60 14.49
N ALA A 347 -37.13 -0.74 15.81
CA ALA A 347 -38.17 -0.20 16.68
C ALA A 347 -38.18 1.34 16.57
N ASN A 348 -39.33 1.97 16.85
CA ASN A 348 -39.42 3.43 16.85
C ASN A 348 -38.31 4.03 17.73
N GLU A 349 -37.58 5.00 17.17
CA GLU A 349 -36.48 5.76 17.80
C GLU A 349 -35.10 5.06 17.93
N GLU A 350 -34.96 3.79 17.57
CA GLU A 350 -33.65 3.13 17.58
C GLU A 350 -32.73 3.66 16.45
N PRO A 351 -31.48 4.07 16.75
CA PRO A 351 -30.55 4.52 15.73
C PRO A 351 -30.00 3.34 14.93
N VAL A 352 -29.71 3.57 13.65
CA VAL A 352 -28.90 2.65 12.85
C VAL A 352 -27.46 2.75 13.34
N ASN A 353 -26.85 1.63 13.70
CA ASN A 353 -25.43 1.61 14.07
C ASN A 353 -24.57 1.38 12.82
N VAL A 354 -23.63 2.28 12.57
CA VAL A 354 -22.62 2.13 11.50
C VAL A 354 -21.24 2.14 12.14
N PHE A 355 -20.46 1.11 11.88
CA PHE A 355 -19.09 0.99 12.39
C PHE A 355 -18.07 1.10 11.26
N ILE A 356 -17.09 1.99 11.42
CA ILE A 356 -15.97 2.17 10.48
C ILE A 356 -14.67 1.73 11.17
N TYR A 357 -14.14 0.58 10.75
CA TYR A 357 -12.79 0.18 11.12
C TYR A 357 -11.76 0.96 10.30
N GLY A 358 -10.83 1.66 10.95
CA GLY A 358 -9.86 2.52 10.27
C GLY A 358 -10.42 3.92 9.98
N ALA A 359 -11.07 4.53 10.98
CA ALA A 359 -11.75 5.82 10.87
C ALA A 359 -10.84 7.00 10.46
N THR A 360 -9.52 6.84 10.53
CA THR A 360 -8.52 7.87 10.14
C THR A 360 -7.90 7.63 8.77
N THR A 361 -8.27 6.56 8.08
CA THR A 361 -7.86 6.34 6.68
C THR A 361 -8.58 7.33 5.77
N SER A 362 -8.02 7.65 4.60
CA SER A 362 -8.70 8.49 3.59
C SER A 362 -10.10 7.96 3.26
N LEU A 363 -10.23 6.64 3.12
CA LEU A 363 -11.51 5.96 2.95
C LEU A 363 -12.44 6.17 4.16
N GLY A 364 -11.95 5.99 5.39
CA GLY A 364 -12.75 6.17 6.62
C GLY A 364 -13.26 7.60 6.81
N LEU A 365 -12.43 8.59 6.53
CA LEU A 365 -12.79 10.01 6.62
C LEU A 365 -13.87 10.40 5.60
N LEU A 366 -13.80 9.87 4.36
CA LEU A 366 -14.84 10.08 3.36
C LEU A 366 -16.11 9.29 3.68
N ALA A 367 -15.98 8.04 4.12
CA ALA A 367 -17.12 7.22 4.51
C ALA A 367 -17.91 7.84 5.68
N ALA A 368 -17.25 8.41 6.68
CA ALA A 368 -17.93 9.11 7.78
C ALA A 368 -18.83 10.24 7.28
N GLN A 369 -18.33 11.06 6.35
CA GLN A 369 -19.09 12.15 5.75
C GLN A 369 -20.27 11.65 4.93
N LEU A 370 -20.09 10.57 4.16
CA LEU A 370 -21.18 9.95 3.39
C LEU A 370 -22.23 9.28 4.28
N VAL A 371 -21.84 8.73 5.44
CA VAL A 371 -22.79 8.23 6.44
C VAL A 371 -23.60 9.37 7.04
N ARG A 372 -22.97 10.51 7.37
CA ARG A 372 -23.69 11.71 7.83
C ARG A 372 -24.61 12.28 6.76
N LEU A 373 -24.24 12.16 5.49
CA LEU A 373 -25.11 12.50 4.37
C LEU A 373 -26.30 11.54 4.29
N ALA A 374 -26.09 10.23 4.50
CA ALA A 374 -27.17 9.24 4.55
C ALA A 374 -28.18 9.54 5.66
N GLU A 375 -27.70 9.84 6.88
CA GLU A 375 -28.52 10.29 8.01
C GLU A 375 -29.36 11.52 7.63
N LYS A 376 -28.71 12.55 7.06
CA LYS A 376 -29.40 13.78 6.64
C LYS A 376 -30.45 13.53 5.55
N THR A 377 -30.15 12.70 4.55
CA THR A 377 -31.04 12.42 3.41
C THR A 377 -32.25 11.59 3.83
N SER A 378 -32.05 10.61 4.72
CA SER A 378 -33.10 9.71 5.21
C SER A 378 -33.94 10.29 6.34
N GLY A 379 -33.38 11.19 7.14
CA GLY A 379 -33.95 11.62 8.42
C GLY A 379 -33.88 10.55 9.52
N THR A 380 -33.31 9.38 9.25
CA THR A 380 -33.11 8.32 10.24
C THR A 380 -31.81 8.54 10.98
N ARG A 381 -31.88 8.59 12.32
CA ARG A 381 -30.71 8.78 13.17
C ARG A 381 -29.69 7.64 12.97
N ILE A 382 -28.43 8.00 12.78
CA ILE A 382 -27.31 7.06 12.70
C ILE A 382 -26.38 7.30 13.88
N ARG A 383 -26.08 6.22 14.61
CA ARG A 383 -24.96 6.18 15.55
C ARG A 383 -23.71 5.75 14.79
N LEU A 384 -22.78 6.68 14.58
CA LEU A 384 -21.53 6.43 13.88
C LEU A 384 -20.42 6.11 14.88
N ILE A 385 -19.88 4.90 14.76
CA ILE A 385 -18.86 4.33 15.63
C ILE A 385 -17.56 4.16 14.83
N GLY A 386 -16.41 4.55 15.36
CA GLY A 386 -15.13 4.49 14.64
C GLY A 386 -14.01 3.86 15.45
N ALA A 387 -13.21 3.00 14.81
CA ALA A 387 -11.96 2.52 15.39
C ALA A 387 -10.75 3.31 14.87
N ALA A 388 -10.04 3.97 15.78
CA ALA A 388 -8.84 4.74 15.51
C ALA A 388 -8.03 4.97 16.78
N SER A 389 -6.75 5.30 16.63
CA SER A 389 -5.91 5.77 17.74
C SER A 389 -6.60 6.87 18.55
N SER A 390 -6.59 6.76 19.88
CA SER A 390 -7.11 7.75 20.84
C SER A 390 -6.64 9.18 20.55
N ALA A 391 -5.35 9.34 20.19
CA ALA A 391 -4.77 10.61 19.76
C ALA A 391 -5.46 11.30 18.57
N LYS A 392 -6.34 10.62 17.84
CA LYS A 392 -7.10 11.17 16.70
C LYS A 392 -8.58 11.38 17.03
N HIS A 393 -9.04 11.00 18.22
CA HIS A 393 -10.46 11.02 18.54
C HIS A 393 -11.07 12.42 18.53
N ASP A 394 -10.37 13.42 19.05
CA ASP A 394 -10.88 14.79 19.08
C ASP A 394 -11.14 15.35 17.68
N MET A 395 -10.25 15.06 16.72
CA MET A 395 -10.44 15.40 15.31
C MET A 395 -11.66 14.68 14.72
N LEU A 396 -11.85 13.39 15.03
CA LEU A 396 -12.95 12.59 14.50
C LEU A 396 -14.33 12.97 15.07
N ARG A 397 -14.40 13.50 16.29
CA ARG A 397 -15.66 14.02 16.86
C ARG A 397 -16.11 15.33 16.23
N GLN A 398 -15.20 16.07 15.61
CA GLN A 398 -15.51 17.34 14.97
C GLN A 398 -16.13 17.14 13.59
N ALA A 399 -16.89 18.15 13.15
CA ALA A 399 -17.33 18.23 11.76
C ALA A 399 -16.09 18.24 10.82
N PRO A 400 -16.18 17.60 9.65
CA PRO A 400 -17.38 17.02 9.05
C PRO A 400 -17.63 15.54 9.40
N TYR A 401 -16.77 14.90 10.21
CA TYR A 401 -16.85 13.46 10.49
C TYR A 401 -17.89 13.15 11.58
N SER A 402 -17.87 13.93 12.66
CA SER A 402 -18.84 13.92 13.74
C SER A 402 -19.12 12.52 14.29
N TYR A 403 -18.11 11.71 14.61
CA TYR A 403 -18.32 10.39 15.22
C TYR A 403 -19.01 10.48 16.59
N ASP A 404 -19.99 9.61 16.86
CA ASP A 404 -20.68 9.55 18.16
C ASP A 404 -19.85 8.79 19.20
N GLU A 405 -19.26 7.67 18.77
CA GLU A 405 -18.46 6.79 19.62
C GLU A 405 -17.15 6.42 18.92
N LEU A 406 -16.07 6.34 19.70
CA LEU A 406 -14.74 6.04 19.20
C LEU A 406 -14.05 5.05 20.12
N VAL A 407 -13.35 4.10 19.51
CA VAL A 407 -12.62 3.04 20.21
C VAL A 407 -11.15 3.09 19.78
N ASP A 408 -10.23 3.02 20.75
CA ASP A 408 -8.82 2.83 20.44
C ASP A 408 -8.60 1.35 20.14
N TYR A 409 -8.19 1.06 18.91
CA TYR A 409 -7.96 -0.32 18.50
C TYR A 409 -6.78 -0.99 19.22
N ARG A 410 -6.02 -0.24 20.02
CA ARG A 410 -4.87 -0.74 20.80
C ARG A 410 -5.22 -1.13 22.24
N ASP A 411 -6.41 -0.79 22.73
CA ASP A 411 -6.80 -1.12 24.09
C ASP A 411 -6.91 -2.65 24.25
N ALA A 412 -6.42 -3.19 25.36
CA ALA A 412 -6.40 -4.65 25.58
C ALA A 412 -7.81 -5.27 25.63
N ASP A 413 -8.78 -4.48 26.11
CA ASP A 413 -10.20 -4.84 26.17
C ASP A 413 -10.92 -4.60 24.84
N TRP A 414 -10.27 -3.90 23.90
CA TRP A 414 -10.75 -3.83 22.53
C TRP A 414 -10.55 -5.19 21.90
N GLN A 415 -11.67 -5.83 21.57
CA GLN A 415 -11.68 -7.19 21.07
C GLN A 415 -11.00 -7.35 19.70
N ALA A 416 -10.26 -6.39 19.12
CA ALA A 416 -9.58 -6.54 17.82
C ALA A 416 -8.05 -6.36 17.85
N THR A 417 -7.33 -7.38 18.35
CA THR A 417 -5.86 -7.54 18.21
C THR A 417 -5.45 -8.44 17.03
N SER A 418 -6.41 -8.88 16.18
CA SER A 418 -6.26 -9.72 14.97
C SER A 418 -6.67 -8.90 13.71
N PRO A 419 -6.30 -9.25 12.45
CA PRO A 419 -6.85 -8.61 11.25
C PRO A 419 -8.35 -8.36 11.40
N SER A 420 -8.71 -7.08 11.37
CA SER A 420 -9.93 -6.56 11.96
C SER A 420 -11.22 -7.21 11.48
N VAL A 421 -11.24 -7.70 10.25
CA VAL A 421 -12.39 -8.34 9.64
C VAL A 421 -12.88 -9.55 10.45
N GLU A 422 -11.96 -10.40 10.95
CA GLU A 422 -12.33 -11.63 11.68
C GLU A 422 -12.94 -11.37 13.05
N ARG A 423 -12.80 -10.17 13.60
CA ARG A 423 -13.39 -9.85 14.90
C ARG A 423 -14.53 -8.86 14.81
N VAL A 424 -14.55 -8.00 13.77
CA VAL A 424 -15.68 -7.10 13.50
C VAL A 424 -16.95 -7.86 13.14
N HIS A 425 -16.87 -9.03 12.48
CA HIS A 425 -18.10 -9.77 12.17
C HIS A 425 -18.84 -10.29 13.42
N ASP A 426 -18.14 -10.51 14.54
CA ASP A 426 -18.74 -11.00 15.77
C ASP A 426 -19.48 -9.90 16.54
N THR A 427 -19.14 -8.62 16.30
CA THR A 427 -19.82 -7.50 16.94
C THR A 427 -21.14 -7.12 16.27
N LEU A 428 -21.43 -7.68 15.08
CA LEU A 428 -22.62 -7.36 14.30
C LEU A 428 -23.83 -8.18 14.76
N VAL A 429 -25.05 -7.63 14.61
CA VAL A 429 -26.29 -8.41 14.78
C VAL A 429 -26.42 -9.48 13.68
N SER A 430 -27.32 -10.47 13.83
CA SER A 430 -27.49 -11.57 12.87
C SER A 430 -27.74 -11.11 11.42
N GLU A 431 -28.46 -10.00 11.25
CA GLU A 431 -28.78 -9.39 9.94
C GLU A 431 -27.80 -8.28 9.54
N GLY A 432 -26.68 -8.13 10.25
CA GLY A 432 -25.71 -7.08 9.99
C GLY A 432 -25.03 -7.24 8.63
N LYS A 433 -24.62 -6.13 8.03
CA LYS A 433 -23.83 -6.10 6.79
C LYS A 433 -22.38 -5.73 7.08
N LEU A 434 -21.47 -6.31 6.31
CA LEU A 434 -20.03 -6.10 6.43
C LEU A 434 -19.42 -5.87 5.05
N ALA A 435 -19.06 -4.63 4.73
CA ALA A 435 -18.36 -4.29 3.49
C ALA A 435 -16.84 -4.27 3.74
N VAL A 436 -16.06 -4.91 2.86
CA VAL A 436 -14.59 -5.00 3.00
C VAL A 436 -13.90 -4.62 1.70
N PHE A 437 -12.96 -3.66 1.79
CA PHE A 437 -12.23 -3.08 0.66
C PHE A 437 -10.79 -3.59 0.56
N ARG A 438 -10.64 -4.92 0.66
CA ARG A 438 -9.37 -5.63 0.51
C ARG A 438 -9.63 -7.10 0.24
N ALA A 439 -8.88 -7.73 -0.65
CA ALA A 439 -9.07 -9.16 -0.91
C ALA A 439 -8.69 -9.99 0.35
N PRO A 440 -9.45 -11.06 0.67
CA PRO A 440 -9.19 -11.90 1.84
C PRO A 440 -7.75 -12.43 1.91
N VAL A 441 -7.21 -12.86 0.76
CA VAL A 441 -5.82 -13.36 0.64
C VAL A 441 -4.79 -12.32 1.09
N LEU A 442 -5.00 -11.04 0.76
CA LEU A 442 -4.09 -9.96 1.14
C LEU A 442 -4.32 -9.48 2.58
N ALA A 443 -5.54 -9.63 3.09
CA ALA A 443 -5.93 -9.24 4.44
C ALA A 443 -5.70 -10.35 5.48
N GLY A 444 -5.38 -11.57 5.04
CA GLY A 444 -5.05 -12.70 5.90
C GLY A 444 -6.24 -13.28 6.66
N PHE A 445 -7.46 -13.16 6.13
CA PHE A 445 -8.67 -13.72 6.76
C PHE A 445 -9.34 -14.79 5.87
N ASP A 446 -10.04 -15.72 6.50
CA ASP A 446 -10.79 -16.78 5.82
C ASP A 446 -12.31 -16.47 5.83
N PRO A 447 -12.90 -16.05 4.71
CA PRO A 447 -14.33 -15.72 4.63
C PRO A 447 -15.25 -16.89 5.01
N SER A 448 -14.80 -18.14 4.86
CA SER A 448 -15.61 -19.32 5.16
C SER A 448 -15.89 -19.46 6.66
N LYS A 449 -14.98 -18.97 7.52
CA LYS A 449 -15.09 -19.03 8.97
C LYS A 449 -15.96 -17.94 9.59
N LEU A 450 -16.29 -16.89 8.83
CA LEU A 450 -17.03 -15.74 9.36
C LEU A 450 -18.52 -16.02 9.42
N ARG A 451 -19.16 -15.64 10.55
CA ARG A 451 -20.61 -15.76 10.74
C ARG A 451 -21.39 -14.91 9.73
N ILE A 452 -20.94 -13.68 9.52
CA ILE A 452 -21.48 -12.76 8.52
C ILE A 452 -20.49 -12.70 7.37
N LYS A 453 -20.96 -12.99 6.16
CA LYS A 453 -20.10 -13.00 4.98
C LYS A 453 -19.82 -11.56 4.53
N PRO A 454 -18.54 -11.16 4.40
CA PRO A 454 -18.22 -9.83 3.95
C PRO A 454 -18.55 -9.68 2.46
N VAL A 455 -19.15 -8.55 2.11
CA VAL A 455 -19.26 -8.10 0.73
C VAL A 455 -17.92 -7.48 0.35
N VAL A 456 -17.07 -8.29 -0.28
CA VAL A 456 -15.77 -7.84 -0.77
C VAL A 456 -15.97 -7.06 -2.05
N GLY A 457 -15.31 -5.92 -2.17
CA GLY A 457 -15.44 -5.05 -3.34
C GLY A 457 -14.15 -4.38 -3.76
N ALA A 458 -14.13 -3.94 -5.01
CA ALA A 458 -13.10 -3.10 -5.58
C ALA A 458 -13.73 -1.87 -6.26
N VAL A 459 -13.12 -0.71 -6.11
CA VAL A 459 -13.56 0.54 -6.77
C VAL A 459 -13.66 0.39 -8.29
N TRP A 460 -12.78 -0.44 -8.85
CA TRP A 460 -12.66 -0.74 -10.28
C TRP A 460 -13.92 -1.36 -10.90
N GLU A 461 -14.82 -1.93 -10.10
CA GLU A 461 -16.14 -2.36 -10.58
C GLU A 461 -16.93 -1.18 -11.17
N GLY A 462 -16.65 0.06 -10.73
CA GLY A 462 -17.21 1.28 -11.29
C GLY A 462 -16.80 1.55 -12.74
N LEU A 463 -15.77 0.88 -13.26
CA LEU A 463 -15.39 0.98 -14.67
C LEU A 463 -16.43 0.31 -15.60
N GLY A 464 -17.25 -0.61 -15.09
CA GLY A 464 -18.29 -1.29 -15.87
C GLY A 464 -17.79 -2.39 -16.80
N VAL A 465 -16.51 -2.69 -16.74
CA VAL A 465 -15.85 -3.74 -17.53
C VAL A 465 -15.38 -4.87 -16.62
N GLU A 466 -15.00 -6.00 -17.20
CA GLU A 466 -14.32 -7.05 -16.43
C GLU A 466 -12.99 -6.49 -15.90
N ILE A 467 -12.77 -6.61 -14.59
CA ILE A 467 -11.54 -6.14 -13.96
C ILE A 467 -10.87 -7.26 -13.17
N GLN A 468 -9.55 -7.23 -13.18
CA GLN A 468 -8.74 -8.07 -12.31
C GLN A 468 -8.20 -7.22 -11.16
N TYR A 469 -8.39 -7.71 -9.94
CA TYR A 469 -7.90 -7.04 -8.75
C TYR A 469 -7.48 -8.08 -7.71
N GLN A 470 -6.18 -8.06 -7.37
CA GLN A 470 -5.61 -8.91 -6.31
C GLN A 470 -5.86 -10.41 -6.49
N GLY A 471 -5.83 -10.91 -7.74
CA GLY A 471 -6.05 -12.32 -8.06
C GLY A 471 -7.53 -12.74 -8.09
N VAL A 472 -8.45 -11.77 -7.98
CA VAL A 472 -9.88 -11.95 -8.16
C VAL A 472 -10.29 -11.29 -9.48
N THR A 473 -11.10 -11.99 -10.27
CA THR A 473 -11.76 -11.43 -11.45
C THR A 473 -13.16 -11.01 -11.06
N PHE A 474 -13.49 -9.75 -11.30
CA PHE A 474 -14.83 -9.21 -11.15
C PHE A 474 -15.44 -9.06 -12.54
N PRO A 475 -16.62 -9.64 -12.81
CA PRO A 475 -17.27 -9.54 -14.11
C PRO A 475 -17.69 -8.09 -14.41
N ALA A 476 -17.85 -7.78 -15.70
CA ALA A 476 -18.44 -6.51 -16.12
C ALA A 476 -19.82 -6.32 -15.48
N ASN A 477 -20.07 -5.13 -14.93
CA ASN A 477 -21.33 -4.80 -14.27
C ASN A 477 -21.76 -3.37 -14.62
N LEU A 478 -22.85 -3.25 -15.37
CA LEU A 478 -23.37 -1.96 -15.81
C LEU A 478 -24.02 -1.16 -14.67
N GLU A 479 -24.59 -1.83 -13.66
CA GLU A 479 -25.19 -1.16 -12.51
C GLU A 479 -24.12 -0.46 -11.65
N THR A 480 -22.95 -1.07 -11.49
CA THR A 480 -21.83 -0.44 -10.78
C THR A 480 -21.23 0.71 -11.57
N ARG A 481 -21.22 0.63 -12.91
CA ARG A 481 -20.85 1.76 -13.78
C ARG A 481 -21.83 2.91 -13.66
N GLU A 482 -23.13 2.62 -13.73
CA GLU A 482 -24.17 3.64 -13.59
C GLU A 482 -24.08 4.32 -12.22
N PHE A 483 -23.88 3.54 -11.15
CA PHE A 483 -23.62 4.09 -9.82
C PHE A 483 -22.40 5.01 -9.79
N ALA A 484 -21.30 4.61 -10.43
CA ALA A 484 -20.06 5.40 -10.47
C ALA A 484 -20.19 6.69 -11.30
N THR A 485 -21.02 6.70 -12.33
CA THR A 485 -21.30 7.90 -13.14
C THR A 485 -22.29 8.85 -12.44
N GLN A 486 -23.18 8.33 -11.60
CA GLN A 486 -24.12 9.14 -10.82
C GLN A 486 -23.48 9.79 -9.59
N PHE A 487 -22.54 9.09 -8.94
CA PHE A 487 -21.72 9.60 -7.85
C PHE A 487 -20.71 10.64 -8.36
#